data_AF-A0A6N0NYC4-F1
#
_entry.id   AF-A0A6N0NYC4-F1
#
_cell.length_a   1.000
_cell.length_b   1.000
_cell.length_c   1.000
_cell.angle_alpha   90.00
_cell.angle_beta   90.00
_cell.angle_gamma   90.00
#
_symmetry.space_group_name_H-M   'P 1'
#
loop_
_entity.id
_entity.type
_entity.pdbx_description
1 polymer ?
#
loop_
_entity_poly.entity_id
_entity_poly.type
_entity_poly.pdbx_seq_one_letter_code
_entity_poly.pdbx_strand_id
1 'polypeptide(L)' 'MIVHLENGKVYVEGVVPAKCSLRGYRVKLELMNNKIVGGSCECGLFPCSHSSKLYLRYMRSKGIR' A
#
# COMPACT_ATOMS: atom_id res chain seq x y z
N MET A 1 -4.24 -8.63 -0.05
CA MET A 1 -3.98 -7.37 0.67
C MET A 1 -4.26 -7.68 2.12
N ILE A 2 -3.27 -7.51 2.97
CA ILE A 2 -3.35 -7.77 4.39
C ILE A 2 -3.26 -6.42 5.08
N VAL A 3 -4.13 -6.21 6.07
CA VAL A 3 -4.22 -4.95 6.82
C VAL A 3 -4.02 -5.28 8.28
N HIS A 4 -3.07 -4.61 8.92
CA HIS A 4 -2.78 -4.76 10.34
C HIS A 4 -2.88 -3.40 11.02
N LEU A 5 -3.36 -3.39 12.27
CA LEU A 5 -3.46 -2.21 13.10
C LEU A 5 -2.50 -2.37 14.28
N GLU A 6 -1.60 -1.40 14.46
CA GLU A 6 -0.63 -1.44 15.55
C GLU A 6 -0.36 0.00 16.03
N ASN A 7 -0.48 0.25 17.34
CA ASN A 7 -0.25 1.57 17.96
C ASN A 7 -0.98 2.75 17.26
N GLY A 8 -2.21 2.53 16.80
CA GLY A 8 -3.00 3.56 16.09
C GLY A 8 -2.56 3.84 14.65
N LYS A 9 -1.56 3.11 14.14
CA LYS A 9 -1.16 3.10 12.74
C LYS A 9 -1.80 1.90 12.02
N VAL A 10 -2.04 2.08 10.72
CA VAL A 10 -2.53 1.02 9.84
C VAL A 10 -1.41 0.64 8.89
N TYR A 11 -1.01 -0.63 8.95
CA TYR A 11 -0.04 -1.23 8.06
C TYR A 11 -0.79 -1.98 6.96
N VAL A 12 -0.59 -1.57 5.72
CA VAL A 12 -1.22 -2.21 4.56
C VAL A 12 -0.13 -2.87 3.73
N GLU A 13 -0.19 -4.19 3.63
CA GLU A 13 0.71 -4.96 2.80
C GLU A 13 -0.06 -5.62 1.64
N GLY A 14 0.48 -5.55 0.43
CA GLY A 14 -0.13 -6.20 -0.71
C GLY A 14 0.78 -6.31 -1.92
N VAL A 15 0.48 -7.31 -2.75
CA VAL A 15 1.10 -7.46 -4.06
C VAL A 15 0.29 -6.66 -5.07
N VAL A 16 0.97 -5.72 -5.75
CA VAL A 16 0.40 -4.88 -6.78
C VAL A 16 0.85 -5.40 -8.14
N PRO A 17 -0.08 -5.88 -9.00
CA PRO A 17 0.26 -6.30 -10.34
C PRO A 17 0.73 -5.09 -11.16
N ALA A 18 1.82 -5.29 -11.90
CA ALA A 18 2.42 -4.28 -12.76
C ALA A 18 2.76 -4.91 -14.11
N LYS A 19 2.63 -4.14 -15.20
CA LYS A 19 2.96 -4.63 -16.55
C LYS A 19 4.41 -5.09 -16.68
N CYS A 20 5.31 -4.56 -15.84
CA CYS A 20 6.73 -4.88 -15.82
C CYS A 20 7.11 -6.11 -14.97
N SER A 21 6.17 -6.74 -14.24
CA SER A 21 6.48 -7.93 -13.44
C SER A 21 5.31 -8.91 -13.41
N LEU A 22 5.53 -10.14 -13.88
CA LEU A 22 4.57 -11.25 -13.82
C LEU A 22 4.15 -11.61 -12.40
N ARG A 23 5.03 -11.41 -11.40
CA ARG A 23 4.72 -11.63 -9.98
C ARG A 23 4.06 -10.42 -9.31
N GLY A 24 4.08 -9.25 -9.96
CA GLY A 24 3.77 -7.98 -9.31
C GLY A 24 4.88 -7.50 -8.37
N TYR A 25 4.60 -6.42 -7.64
CA TYR A 25 5.50 -5.86 -6.62
C TYR A 25 4.83 -5.93 -5.26
N ARG A 26 5.53 -6.45 -4.25
CA ARG A 26 5.10 -6.35 -2.86
C ARG A 26 5.33 -4.92 -2.39
N VAL A 27 4.27 -4.36 -1.82
CA VAL A 27 4.22 -3.01 -1.32
C VAL A 27 3.76 -3.08 0.13
N LYS A 28 4.45 -2.33 0.99
CA LYS A 28 4.09 -2.09 2.38
C LYS A 28 3.83 -0.61 2.55
N LEU A 29 2.70 -0.25 3.14
CA LEU A 29 2.33 1.12 3.44
C LEU A 29 2.07 1.26 4.93
N GLU A 30 2.53 2.36 5.47
CA GLU A 30 2.22 2.81 6.82
C GLU A 30 1.28 4.00 6.70
N LEU A 31 0.11 3.86 7.30
CA LEU A 31 -0.90 4.90 7.31
C LEU A 31 -1.14 5.36 8.75
N MET A 32 -1.29 6.66 8.93
CA MET A 32 -1.74 7.26 10.18
C MET A 32 -2.88 8.19 9.85
N ASN A 33 -4.03 8.01 10.50
CA ASN A 33 -5.24 8.78 10.24
C ASN A 33 -5.62 8.84 8.74
N ASN A 34 -5.60 7.67 8.08
CA ASN A 34 -5.81 7.48 6.63
C ASN A 34 -4.80 8.15 5.69
N LYS A 35 -3.76 8.83 6.18
CA LYS A 35 -2.70 9.40 5.34
C LYS A 35 -1.47 8.50 5.31
N ILE A 36 -0.79 8.43 4.17
CA ILE A 36 0.48 7.72 4.04
C ILE A 36 1.55 8.47 4.84
N VAL A 37 2.11 7.82 5.85
CA VAL A 37 3.24 8.35 6.64
C VAL A 37 4.57 7.68 6.29
N GLY A 38 4.53 6.50 5.68
CA GLY A 38 5.70 5.74 5.30
C GLY A 38 5.35 4.55 4.42
N GLY A 39 6.37 3.86 3.92
CA GLY A 39 6.18 2.67 3.13
C GLY A 39 7.44 2.23 2.39
N SER A 40 7.32 1.07 1.76
CA SER A 40 8.38 0.46 0.98
C SER A 40 7.77 -0.37 -0.14
N CYS A 41 8.46 -0.37 -1.28
CA CYS A 41 8.07 -1.13 -2.46
C CYS A 41 9.26 -1.92 -2.97
N GLU A 42 9.03 -3.16 -3.41
CA GLU A 42 10.06 -3.99 -4.04
C GLU A 42 10.66 -3.38 -5.31
N CYS A 43 10.03 -2.35 -5.89
CA CYS A 43 10.62 -1.63 -7.03
C CYS A 43 11.76 -0.67 -6.62
N GLY A 44 12.10 -0.57 -5.33
CA GLY A 44 13.18 0.27 -4.82
C GLY A 44 12.87 1.77 -4.75
N LEU A 45 11.67 2.18 -5.14
CA LEU A 45 11.24 3.58 -5.16
C LEU A 45 10.02 3.79 -4.27
N PHE A 46 10.04 4.85 -3.46
CA PHE A 46 8.92 5.29 -2.65
C PHE A 46 8.94 6.82 -2.52
N PRO A 47 7.83 7.53 -2.83
CA PRO A 47 6.57 7.03 -3.38
C PRO A 47 6.67 6.59 -4.85
N CYS A 48 5.97 5.52 -5.22
CA CYS A 48 5.88 5.02 -6.60
C CYS A 48 4.43 4.73 -7.02
N SER A 49 4.24 4.41 -8.30
CA SER A 49 2.91 4.04 -8.84
C SER A 49 2.29 2.81 -8.13
N HIS A 50 3.12 1.90 -7.63
CA HIS A 50 2.66 0.71 -6.91
C HIS A 50 2.11 1.06 -5.52
N SER A 51 2.80 1.91 -4.77
CA SER A 51 2.31 2.42 -3.48
C SER A 51 0.99 3.16 -3.62
N SER A 52 0.85 4.02 -4.63
CA SER A 52 -0.40 4.73 -4.86
C SER A 52 -1.55 3.79 -5.21
N LYS A 53 -1.30 2.76 -6.05
CA LYS A 53 -2.32 1.74 -6.37
C LYS A 53 -2.78 0.96 -5.15
N LEU A 54 -1.85 0.53 -4.29
CA LEU A 54 -2.20 -0.19 -3.07
C LEU A 54 -3.03 0.69 -2.13
N TYR A 55 -2.62 1.95 -1.96
CA TYR A 55 -3.35 2.92 -1.14
C TYR A 55 -4.77 3.17 -1.66
N LEU A 56 -4.94 3.41 -2.97
CA LEU A 56 -6.25 3.59 -3.58
C LEU A 56 -7.14 2.35 -3.41
N ARG A 57 -6.55 1.15 -3.52
CA ARG A 57 -7.26 -0.11 -3.30
C ARG A 57 -7.72 -0.25 -1.85
N TYR A 58 -6.87 0.13 -0.89
CA TYR A 58 -7.21 0.18 0.52
C TYR A 58 -8.33 1.19 0.81
N MET A 59 -8.20 2.44 0.32
CA MET A 59 -9.23 3.49 0.45
C MET A 59 -10.60 3.01 -0.08
N ARG A 60 -10.61 2.41 -1.27
CA ARG A 60 -11.83 1.84 -1.87
C ARG A 60 -12.41 0.70 -1.03
N SER A 61 -11.55 -0.19 -0.50
CA SER A 61 -11.98 -1.30 0.35
C SER A 61 -12.53 -0.83 1.70
N LYS A 62 -12.09 0.32 2.21
CA LYS A 62 -12.54 0.89 3.48
C LYS A 62 -13.88 1.63 3.38
N GLY A 63 -14.45 1.77 2.17
CA GLY A 63 -15.71 2.47 1.94
C GLY A 63 -15.65 3.98 2.18
N ILE A 64 -14.44 4.57 2.25
CA ILE A 64 -14.28 6.02 2.32
C ILE A 64 -14.55 6.55 0.91
N ARG A 65 -15.76 7.09 0.72
CA ARG A 65 -16.21 7.78 -0.50
C ARG A 65 -16.14 9.28 -0.29
#